data_AF-A0A2S9YAH6-F1
#
_entry.id   AF-A0A2S9YAH6-F1
#
_cell.length_a   1.000
_cell.length_b   1.000
_cell.length_c   1.000
_cell.angle_alpha   90.00
_cell.angle_beta   90.00
_cell.angle_gamma   90.00
#
_symmetry.space_group_name_H-M   'P 1'
#
loop_
_entity.id
_entity.type
_entity.pdbx_description
1 polymer ?
#
loop_
_entity_poly.entity_id
_entity_poly.type
_entity_poly.pdbx_seq_one_letter_code
_entity_poly.pdbx_strand_id
1 'polypeptide(L)'
;MIGAKPNYARERGLTLARAFAIWLRELQPKVLIAHLLGWLGYRAYLLGQGDWGAQDLIPLVLLLALHPFGEWIIHVFILHHRPRKVLGLRWDYHAARMHRLHHRDPWDLRFVLMPLPIMVLGSLAGAALFWLLAPTPGVWATAMLVTAAIMLYYEWIHFLTHTSYRPRGRLYRRQWRLHRLHHFKNETYWMGVTRHLGDVVLGTFPEPAEVDPSKTARTLGFDDQS
;
A
#
# COMPACT_ATOMS: atom_id res chain seq x y z
N MET A 1 -21.60 -0.10 -12.72
CA MET A 1 -21.16 -0.66 -14.01
C MET A 1 -19.65 -0.76 -13.99
N ILE A 2 -19.12 -1.98 -14.03
CA ILE A 2 -17.68 -2.22 -14.11
C ILE A 2 -17.28 -1.88 -15.55
N GLY A 3 -16.77 -0.66 -15.78
CA GLY A 3 -16.34 -0.20 -17.10
C GLY A 3 -15.28 -1.12 -17.73
N ALA A 4 -15.06 -0.99 -19.04
CA ALA A 4 -14.09 -1.77 -19.79
C ALA A 4 -12.73 -1.84 -19.08
N LYS A 5 -12.07 -3.01 -19.12
CA LYS A 5 -10.74 -3.21 -18.53
C LYS A 5 -9.78 -2.14 -19.08
N PRO A 6 -9.20 -1.27 -18.24
CA PRO A 6 -8.24 -0.29 -18.72
C PRO A 6 -6.99 -1.02 -19.23
N ASN A 7 -6.69 -0.94 -20.52
CA ASN A 7 -5.57 -1.66 -21.15
C ASN A 7 -4.17 -1.08 -20.82
N TYR A 8 -4.08 -0.17 -19.84
CA TYR A 8 -2.86 0.57 -19.53
C TYR A 8 -1.76 -0.28 -18.90
N ALA A 9 -2.11 -1.38 -18.22
CA ALA A 9 -1.14 -2.27 -17.57
C ALA A 9 -0.16 -2.93 -18.55
N ARG A 10 -0.50 -2.99 -19.85
CA ARG A 10 0.29 -3.68 -20.88
C ARG A 10 0.69 -2.77 -22.05
N GLU A 11 0.62 -1.45 -21.86
CA GLU A 11 1.03 -0.49 -22.87
C GLU A 11 2.53 -0.67 -23.19
N ARG A 12 2.88 -1.00 -24.44
CA ARG A 12 4.29 -1.17 -24.83
C ARG A 12 5.01 0.17 -24.72
N GLY A 13 6.18 0.18 -24.10
CA GLY A 13 7.00 1.39 -23.99
C GLY A 13 6.48 2.42 -22.98
N LEU A 14 5.63 2.02 -22.02
CA LEU A 14 5.08 2.90 -20.99
C LEU A 14 6.18 3.71 -20.30
N THR A 15 6.09 5.03 -20.39
CA THR A 15 6.99 5.97 -19.71
C THR A 15 6.52 6.27 -18.29
N LEU A 16 7.40 6.79 -17.43
CA LEU A 16 7.04 7.14 -16.06
C LEU A 16 6.00 8.27 -16.01
N ALA A 17 6.16 9.28 -16.87
CA ALA A 17 5.20 10.39 -16.99
C ALA A 17 3.82 9.89 -17.44
N ARG A 18 3.78 8.94 -18.39
CA ARG A 18 2.52 8.34 -18.83
C ARG A 18 1.88 7.49 -17.73
N ALA A 19 2.66 6.67 -17.04
CA ALA A 19 2.20 5.89 -15.89
C ALA A 19 1.60 6.80 -14.80
N PHE A 20 2.28 7.91 -14.49
CA PHE A 20 1.79 8.91 -13.55
C PHE A 20 0.48 9.56 -14.01
N ALA A 21 0.38 9.92 -15.29
CA ALA A 21 -0.86 10.47 -15.85
C ALA A 21 -2.03 9.47 -15.82
N ILE A 22 -1.77 8.17 -15.97
CA ILE A 22 -2.79 7.12 -15.82
C ILE A 22 -3.22 7.02 -14.36
N TRP A 23 -2.25 6.95 -13.45
CA TRP A 23 -2.51 6.88 -12.01
C TRP A 23 -3.36 8.06 -11.54
N LEU A 24 -3.02 9.28 -11.95
CA LEU A 24 -3.80 10.49 -11.66
C LEU A 24 -5.20 10.55 -12.28
N ARG A 25 -5.64 9.56 -13.07
CA ARG A 25 -7.06 9.50 -13.48
C ARG A 25 -7.94 9.00 -12.35
N GLU A 26 -7.40 8.16 -11.49
CA GLU A 26 -8.10 7.55 -10.36
C GLU A 26 -8.34 8.55 -9.22
N LEU A 27 -9.33 8.29 -8.39
CA LEU A 27 -9.73 9.20 -7.31
C LEU A 27 -8.80 9.07 -6.10
N GLN A 28 -8.35 7.86 -5.79
CA GLN A 28 -7.50 7.53 -4.67
C GLN A 28 -6.21 8.37 -4.62
N PRO A 29 -5.40 8.45 -5.70
CA PRO A 29 -4.20 9.27 -5.68
C PRO A 29 -4.48 10.76 -5.61
N LYS A 30 -5.58 11.25 -6.21
CA LYS A 30 -5.99 12.66 -6.07
C LYS A 30 -6.30 12.99 -4.62
N VAL A 31 -7.02 12.10 -3.93
CA VAL A 31 -7.35 12.28 -2.51
C VAL A 31 -6.09 12.22 -1.66
N LEU A 32 -5.15 11.29 -1.89
CA LEU A 32 -3.89 11.25 -1.15
C LEU A 32 -3.01 12.46 -1.41
N ILE A 33 -2.95 12.98 -2.64
CA ILE A 33 -2.22 14.22 -2.95
C ILE A 33 -2.88 15.40 -2.22
N ALA A 34 -4.20 15.53 -2.28
CA ALA A 34 -4.91 16.59 -1.58
C ALA A 34 -4.70 16.49 -0.06
N HIS A 35 -4.71 15.27 0.49
CA HIS A 35 -4.44 15.02 1.90
C HIS A 35 -3.01 15.42 2.29
N LEU A 36 -2.01 15.00 1.51
CA LEU A 36 -0.61 15.37 1.70
C LEU A 36 -0.42 16.89 1.64
N LEU A 37 -0.97 17.55 0.62
CA LEU A 37 -0.85 19.00 0.44
C LEU A 37 -1.58 19.77 1.54
N GLY A 38 -2.73 19.28 2.00
CA GLY A 38 -3.46 19.86 3.12
C GLY A 38 -2.64 19.84 4.42
N TRP A 39 -2.06 18.69 4.76
CA TRP A 39 -1.18 18.57 5.93
C TRP A 39 0.13 19.33 5.78
N LEU A 40 0.68 19.41 4.56
CA LEU A 40 1.86 20.22 4.28
C LEU A 40 1.57 21.71 4.51
N GLY A 41 0.44 22.20 4.01
CA GLY A 41 -0.01 23.57 4.21
C GLY A 41 -0.27 23.89 5.68
N TYR A 42 -0.97 23.00 6.40
CA TYR A 42 -1.19 23.16 7.84
C TYR A 42 0.12 23.15 8.63
N ARG A 43 1.05 22.25 8.29
CA ARG A 43 2.37 22.21 8.93
C ARG A 43 3.16 23.49 8.67
N ALA A 44 3.16 23.99 7.43
CA ALA A 44 3.82 25.24 7.08
C ALA A 44 3.23 26.44 7.84
N TYR A 45 1.90 26.48 8.01
CA TYR A 45 1.23 27.47 8.83
C TYR A 45 1.72 27.43 10.30
N LEU A 46 1.74 26.25 10.92
CA LEU A 46 2.21 26.07 12.30
C LEU A 46 3.67 26.48 12.49
N LEU A 47 4.54 26.14 11.53
CA LEU A 47 5.93 26.59 11.53
C LEU A 47 6.02 28.13 11.55
N GLY A 48 5.18 28.82 10.78
CA GLY A 48 5.07 30.28 10.78
C GLY A 48 4.54 30.88 12.08
N GLN A 49 3.84 30.09 12.91
CA GLN A 49 3.40 30.47 14.26
C GLN A 49 4.44 30.14 15.33
N GLY A 50 5.60 29.58 14.97
CA GLY A 50 6.65 29.19 15.91
C GLY A 50 6.47 27.81 16.55
N ASP A 51 5.51 26.99 16.10
CA ASP A 51 5.33 25.61 16.57
C ASP A 51 6.33 24.68 15.86
N TRP A 52 7.59 24.72 16.29
CA TRP A 52 8.65 23.83 15.83
C TRP A 52 9.55 23.39 16.98
N GLY A 53 10.08 22.17 16.89
CA GLY A 53 11.02 21.63 17.85
C GLY A 53 11.58 20.26 17.44
N ALA A 54 12.61 19.78 18.15
CA ALA A 54 13.25 18.50 17.83
C ALA A 54 12.27 17.30 17.89
N GLN A 55 11.23 17.40 18.70
CA GLN A 55 10.16 16.40 18.81
C GLN A 55 9.38 16.16 17.49
N ASP A 56 9.41 17.10 16.56
CA ASP A 56 8.79 16.94 15.24
C ASP A 56 9.45 15.82 14.41
N LEU A 57 10.67 15.43 14.76
CA LEU A 57 11.36 14.31 14.12
C LEU A 57 10.89 12.94 14.64
N ILE A 58 10.22 12.90 15.80
CA ILE A 58 9.78 11.64 16.43
C ILE A 58 8.80 10.90 15.51
N PRO A 59 7.71 11.49 14.99
CA PRO A 59 6.82 10.79 14.08
C PRO A 59 7.52 10.34 12.80
N LEU A 60 8.43 11.16 12.26
CA LEU A 60 9.19 10.81 11.06
C LEU A 60 9.99 9.52 11.27
N VAL A 61 10.78 9.45 12.34
CA VAL A 61 11.63 8.29 12.64
C VAL A 61 10.77 7.06 12.97
N LEU A 62 9.78 7.21 13.86
CA LEU A 62 8.95 6.09 14.31
C LEU A 62 8.12 5.53 13.16
N LEU A 63 7.45 6.37 12.37
CA LEU A 63 6.61 5.89 11.27
C LEU A 63 7.45 5.23 10.17
N LEU A 64 8.63 5.76 9.84
CA LEU A 64 9.52 5.10 8.88
C LEU A 64 10.07 3.76 9.40
N ALA A 65 10.35 3.66 10.70
CA ALA A 65 10.82 2.41 11.31
C ALA A 65 9.71 1.36 11.41
N LEU A 66 8.49 1.77 11.75
CA LEU A 66 7.33 0.88 11.95
C LEU A 66 6.63 0.52 10.65
N HIS A 67 6.69 1.37 9.62
CA HIS A 67 5.98 1.18 8.35
C HIS A 67 6.20 -0.22 7.72
N PRO A 68 7.43 -0.76 7.59
CA PRO A 68 7.62 -2.09 7.02
C PRO A 68 6.89 -3.20 7.79
N PHE A 69 6.70 -3.05 9.10
CA PHE A 69 5.99 -4.00 9.94
C PHE A 69 4.48 -3.80 9.84
N GLY A 70 4.02 -2.54 9.84
CA GLY A 70 2.61 -2.21 9.60
C GLY A 70 2.14 -2.71 8.24
N GLU A 71 2.95 -2.49 7.21
CA GLU A 71 2.73 -3.01 5.85
C GLU A 71 2.61 -4.54 5.86
N TRP A 72 3.54 -5.25 6.52
CA TRP A 72 3.47 -6.70 6.65
C TRP A 72 2.22 -7.18 7.39
N ILE A 73 1.89 -6.57 8.54
CA ILE A 73 0.72 -6.92 9.37
C ILE A 73 -0.58 -6.75 8.56
N ILE A 74 -0.72 -5.61 7.88
CA ILE A 74 -1.88 -5.34 7.02
C ILE A 74 -1.93 -6.38 5.89
N HIS A 75 -0.81 -6.66 5.24
CA HIS A 75 -0.80 -7.57 4.10
C HIS A 75 -1.18 -9.00 4.52
N VAL A 76 -0.60 -9.51 5.61
CA VAL A 76 -0.85 -10.87 6.09
C VAL A 76 -2.23 -11.02 6.74
N PHE A 77 -2.57 -10.15 7.69
CA PHE A 77 -3.77 -10.36 8.52
C PHE A 77 -5.03 -9.71 7.99
N ILE A 78 -4.90 -8.67 7.16
CA ILE A 78 -6.05 -7.96 6.58
C ILE A 78 -6.24 -8.36 5.12
N LEU A 79 -5.21 -8.23 4.28
CA LEU A 79 -5.35 -8.44 2.83
C LEU A 79 -5.39 -9.94 2.46
N HIS A 80 -4.61 -10.78 3.15
CA HIS A 80 -4.64 -12.24 2.97
C HIS A 80 -5.67 -12.95 3.87
N HIS A 81 -6.54 -12.18 4.54
CA HIS A 81 -7.55 -12.75 5.42
C HIS A 81 -8.46 -13.73 4.66
N ARG A 82 -8.61 -14.92 5.23
CA ARG A 82 -9.51 -15.97 4.74
C ARG A 82 -10.93 -15.72 5.25
N PRO A 83 -11.96 -15.60 4.38
CA PRO A 83 -13.35 -15.51 4.82
C PRO A 83 -13.72 -16.64 5.79
N ARG A 84 -14.52 -16.30 6.80
CA ARG A 84 -15.00 -17.25 7.82
C ARG A 84 -16.52 -17.21 7.88
N LYS A 85 -17.16 -18.34 8.19
CA LYS A 85 -18.61 -18.37 8.52
C LYS A 85 -18.77 -18.19 10.02
N VAL A 86 -19.47 -17.15 10.45
CA VAL A 86 -19.80 -16.87 11.86
C VAL A 86 -21.32 -16.80 11.95
N LEU A 87 -21.93 -17.68 12.75
CA LEU A 87 -23.39 -17.77 12.89
C LEU A 87 -24.14 -17.87 11.55
N GLY A 88 -23.58 -18.62 10.58
CA GLY A 88 -24.15 -18.78 9.23
C GLY A 88 -23.88 -17.62 8.27
N LEU A 89 -23.38 -16.48 8.75
CA LEU A 89 -23.03 -15.32 7.92
C LEU A 89 -21.56 -15.41 7.47
N ARG A 90 -21.32 -15.17 6.18
CA ARG A 90 -19.96 -15.08 5.63
C ARG A 90 -19.34 -13.75 6.02
N TRP A 91 -18.34 -13.81 6.88
CA TRP A 91 -17.50 -12.69 7.24
C TRP A 91 -16.29 -12.63 6.31
N ASP A 92 -16.19 -11.56 5.53
CA ASP A 92 -15.10 -11.36 4.57
C ASP A 92 -14.76 -9.86 4.48
N TYR A 93 -13.52 -9.50 4.82
CA TYR A 93 -13.10 -8.10 4.77
C TYR A 93 -13.13 -7.60 3.32
N HIS A 94 -13.70 -6.40 3.13
CA HIS A 94 -13.75 -5.79 1.79
C HIS A 94 -12.34 -5.69 1.17
N ALA A 95 -11.34 -5.27 1.96
CA ALA A 95 -9.95 -5.19 1.52
C ALA A 95 -9.38 -6.56 1.09
N ALA A 96 -9.65 -7.63 1.85
CA ALA A 96 -9.21 -8.99 1.49
C ALA A 96 -9.84 -9.47 0.18
N ARG A 97 -11.13 -9.19 -0.02
CA ARG A 97 -11.83 -9.53 -1.27
C ARG A 97 -11.22 -8.81 -2.47
N MET A 98 -10.95 -7.51 -2.36
CA MET A 98 -10.32 -6.74 -3.44
C MET A 98 -8.89 -7.22 -3.69
N HIS A 99 -8.14 -7.59 -2.65
CA HIS A 99 -6.80 -8.13 -2.78
C HIS A 99 -6.78 -9.51 -3.47
N ARG A 100 -7.75 -10.38 -3.21
CA ARG A 100 -7.91 -11.64 -3.96
C ARG A 100 -8.18 -11.40 -5.45
N LEU A 101 -9.04 -10.43 -5.78
CA LEU A 101 -9.27 -10.05 -7.18
C LEU A 101 -7.99 -9.53 -7.84
N HIS A 102 -7.19 -8.78 -7.09
CA HIS A 102 -5.87 -8.33 -7.51
C HIS A 102 -4.90 -9.50 -7.75
N HIS A 103 -4.79 -10.49 -6.86
CA HIS A 103 -3.95 -11.68 -7.07
C HIS A 103 -4.40 -12.49 -8.30
N ARG A 104 -5.71 -12.55 -8.55
CA ARG A 104 -6.28 -13.28 -9.68
C ARG A 104 -5.91 -12.66 -11.03
N ASP A 105 -6.07 -11.35 -11.14
CA ASP A 105 -5.63 -10.58 -12.32
C ASP A 105 -4.78 -9.38 -11.88
N PRO A 106 -3.46 -9.57 -11.66
CA PRO A 106 -2.57 -8.51 -11.17
C PRO A 106 -2.47 -7.31 -12.12
N TRP A 107 -2.88 -7.49 -13.37
CA TRP A 107 -2.86 -6.45 -14.40
C TRP A 107 -4.18 -5.66 -14.46
N ASP A 108 -5.20 -6.05 -13.71
CA ASP A 108 -6.43 -5.28 -13.55
C ASP A 108 -6.20 -4.17 -12.52
N LEU A 109 -5.78 -2.99 -13.03
CA LEU A 109 -5.38 -1.85 -12.21
C LEU A 109 -6.47 -1.33 -11.27
N ARG A 110 -7.74 -1.68 -11.52
CA ARG A 110 -8.87 -1.31 -10.66
C ARG A 110 -8.79 -1.90 -9.26
N PHE A 111 -8.08 -3.02 -9.09
CA PHE A 111 -7.91 -3.70 -7.81
C PHE A 111 -6.51 -3.51 -7.20
N VAL A 112 -5.62 -2.76 -7.89
CA VAL A 112 -4.28 -2.47 -7.38
C VAL A 112 -4.31 -1.37 -6.33
N LEU A 113 -5.12 -0.33 -6.55
CA LEU A 113 -5.21 0.79 -5.62
C LEU A 113 -6.01 0.42 -4.36
N MET A 114 -5.67 1.07 -3.26
CA MET A 114 -6.38 0.88 -1.99
C MET A 114 -7.88 1.21 -2.17
N PRO A 115 -8.81 0.40 -1.63
CA PRO A 115 -10.23 0.77 -1.66
C PRO A 115 -10.46 2.10 -0.93
N LEU A 116 -11.11 3.05 -1.60
CA LEU A 116 -11.29 4.42 -1.10
C LEU A 116 -11.91 4.49 0.32
N PRO A 117 -12.95 3.70 0.67
CA PRO A 117 -13.49 3.74 2.03
C PRO A 117 -12.48 3.35 3.10
N ILE A 118 -11.59 2.40 2.80
CA ILE A 118 -10.54 1.95 3.72
C ILE A 118 -9.47 3.03 3.88
N MET A 119 -9.11 3.69 2.78
CA MET A 119 -8.16 4.80 2.77
C MET A 119 -8.66 5.98 3.62
N VAL A 120 -9.92 6.38 3.43
CA VAL A 120 -10.53 7.49 4.18
C VAL A 120 -10.68 7.12 5.66
N LEU A 121 -11.22 5.94 5.96
CA LEU A 121 -11.38 5.50 7.35
C LEU A 121 -10.03 5.39 8.07
N GLY A 122 -9.01 4.83 7.40
CA GLY A 122 -7.66 4.73 7.94
C GLY A 122 -7.02 6.11 8.20
N SER A 123 -7.23 7.07 7.29
CA SER A 123 -6.74 8.44 7.47
C SER A 123 -7.42 9.15 8.65
N LEU A 124 -8.73 8.98 8.82
CA LEU A 124 -9.48 9.54 9.95
C LEU A 124 -9.09 8.89 11.29
N ALA A 125 -8.99 7.56 11.32
CA ALA A 125 -8.57 6.83 12.50
C ALA A 125 -7.13 7.18 12.90
N GLY A 126 -6.22 7.30 11.93
CA GLY A 126 -4.85 7.75 12.14
C GLY A 126 -4.79 9.19 12.67
N ALA A 127 -5.58 10.10 12.10
CA ALA A 127 -5.67 11.48 12.57
C ALA A 127 -6.14 11.56 14.03
N ALA A 128 -7.19 10.80 14.39
CA ALA A 128 -7.68 10.74 15.76
C ALA A 128 -6.64 10.15 16.72
N LEU A 129 -6.00 9.03 16.34
CA LEU A 129 -4.96 8.40 17.15
C LEU A 129 -3.78 9.34 17.38
N PHE A 130 -3.24 9.95 16.33
CA PHE A 130 -2.10 10.85 16.48
C PHE A 130 -2.47 12.14 17.20
N TRP A 131 -3.71 12.62 17.07
CA TRP A 131 -4.17 13.76 17.86
C TRP A 131 -4.16 13.46 19.36
N LEU A 132 -4.55 12.24 19.76
CA LEU A 132 -4.50 11.80 21.16
C LEU A 132 -3.08 11.61 21.69
N LEU A 133 -2.13 11.23 20.83
CA LEU A 133 -0.75 10.89 21.22
C LEU A 133 0.23 12.06 21.10
N ALA A 134 -0.04 13.01 20.21
CA ALA A 134 0.90 14.08 19.90
C ALA A 134 0.90 15.14 21.02
N PRO A 135 2.09 15.55 21.52
CA PRO A 135 2.18 16.57 22.56
C PRO A 135 1.88 17.98 22.04
N THR A 136 1.99 18.21 20.72
CA THR A 136 1.70 19.50 20.09
C THR A 136 0.98 19.32 18.74
N PRO A 137 0.28 20.37 18.25
CA PRO A 137 -0.25 20.38 16.89
C PRO A 137 0.83 20.15 15.83
N GLY A 138 2.05 20.67 16.03
CA GLY A 138 3.19 20.44 15.14
C GLY A 138 3.60 18.98 15.01
N VAL A 139 3.68 18.24 16.12
CA VAL A 139 3.97 16.79 16.11
C VAL A 139 2.83 16.02 15.44
N TRP A 140 1.57 16.38 15.72
CA TRP A 140 0.41 15.77 15.08
C TRP A 140 0.41 15.97 13.57
N ALA A 141 0.59 17.21 13.11
CA ALA A 141 0.66 17.56 11.70
C ALA A 141 1.82 16.85 11.00
N THR A 142 2.96 16.71 11.67
CA THR A 142 4.12 15.97 11.14
C THR A 142 3.82 14.46 11.01
N ALA A 143 3.16 13.85 12.00
CA ALA A 143 2.74 12.46 11.92
C ALA A 143 1.78 12.21 10.75
N MET A 144 0.81 13.11 10.55
CA MET A 144 -0.14 13.02 9.45
C MET A 144 0.51 13.27 8.08
N LEU A 145 1.41 14.23 7.98
CA LEU A 145 2.18 14.49 6.76
C LEU A 145 3.03 13.27 6.36
N VAL A 146 3.75 12.67 7.30
CA VAL A 146 4.58 11.48 7.08
C VAL A 146 3.71 10.29 6.68
N THR A 147 2.58 10.08 7.36
CA THR A 147 1.64 9.00 7.02
C THR A 147 1.07 9.18 5.61
N ALA A 148 0.65 10.40 5.24
CA ALA A 148 0.16 10.70 3.90
C ALA A 148 1.23 10.43 2.84
N ALA A 149 2.49 10.80 3.10
CA ALA A 149 3.61 10.55 2.21
C ALA A 149 3.89 9.04 2.04
N ILE A 150 3.83 8.28 3.13
CA ILE A 150 3.98 6.82 3.12
C ILE A 150 2.86 6.17 2.30
N MET A 151 1.60 6.56 2.52
CA MET A 151 0.46 6.03 1.77
C MET A 151 0.57 6.33 0.28
N LEU A 152 0.93 7.57 -0.08
CA LEU A 152 1.12 7.98 -1.47
C LEU A 152 2.26 7.21 -2.13
N TYR A 153 3.37 7.01 -1.42
CA TYR A 153 4.50 6.22 -1.88
C TYR A 153 4.13 4.74 -2.07
N TYR A 154 3.42 4.15 -1.11
CA TYR A 154 2.90 2.78 -1.21
C TYR A 154 2.02 2.61 -2.44
N GLU A 155 1.04 3.49 -2.60
CA GLU A 155 0.08 3.38 -3.69
C GLU A 155 0.74 3.57 -5.06
N TRP A 156 1.69 4.50 -5.17
CA TRP A 156 2.48 4.70 -6.38
C TRP A 156 3.35 3.49 -6.73
N ILE A 157 4.10 2.95 -5.75
CA ILE A 157 4.97 1.80 -5.98
C ILE A 157 4.12 0.58 -6.34
N HIS A 158 3.06 0.30 -5.60
CA HIS A 158 2.16 -0.82 -5.88
C HIS A 158 1.56 -0.71 -7.28
N PHE A 159 1.02 0.45 -7.64
CA PHE A 159 0.55 0.73 -9.01
C PHE A 159 1.62 0.43 -10.04
N LEU A 160 2.80 1.07 -9.92
CA LEU A 160 3.84 1.00 -10.93
C LEU A 160 4.35 -0.44 -11.13
N THR A 161 4.39 -1.24 -10.05
CA THR A 161 4.83 -2.65 -10.12
C THR A 161 3.94 -3.55 -10.98
N HIS A 162 2.67 -3.16 -11.14
CA HIS A 162 1.67 -3.87 -11.94
C HIS A 162 1.41 -3.24 -13.31
N THR A 163 2.30 -2.32 -13.72
CA THR A 163 2.31 -1.79 -15.09
C THR A 163 3.42 -2.41 -15.93
N SER A 164 3.39 -2.13 -17.23
CA SER A 164 4.45 -2.46 -18.19
C SER A 164 5.68 -1.54 -18.08
N TYR A 165 5.69 -0.57 -17.16
CA TYR A 165 6.84 0.31 -16.94
C TYR A 165 8.07 -0.50 -16.59
N ARG A 166 9.13 -0.35 -17.39
CA ARG A 166 10.40 -1.07 -17.15
C ARG A 166 11.09 -0.49 -15.91
N PRO A 167 11.35 -1.30 -14.86
CA PRO A 167 11.95 -0.78 -13.64
C PRO A 167 13.34 -0.20 -13.89
N ARG A 168 13.57 1.01 -13.37
CA ARG A 168 14.86 1.72 -13.40
C ARG A 168 15.36 1.93 -11.97
N GLY A 169 16.68 1.94 -11.80
CA GLY A 169 17.32 2.01 -10.49
C GLY A 169 17.30 0.68 -9.72
N ARG A 170 18.22 0.53 -8.77
CA ARG A 170 18.39 -0.71 -8.00
C ARG A 170 17.22 -0.94 -7.04
N LEU A 171 16.80 0.10 -6.32
CA LEU A 171 15.74 0.01 -5.31
C LEU A 171 14.39 -0.40 -5.91
N TYR A 172 13.90 0.35 -6.89
CA TYR A 172 12.61 0.03 -7.51
C TYR A 172 12.62 -1.31 -8.24
N ARG A 173 13.71 -1.67 -8.94
CA ARG A 173 13.84 -2.99 -9.57
C ARG A 173 13.75 -4.13 -8.58
N ARG A 174 14.31 -3.96 -7.37
CA ARG A 174 14.20 -4.94 -6.28
C ARG A 174 12.75 -5.08 -5.82
N GLN A 175 12.07 -3.98 -5.49
CA GLN A 175 10.64 -4.00 -5.09
C GLN A 175 9.76 -4.63 -6.17
N TRP A 176 9.94 -4.21 -7.43
CA TRP A 176 9.23 -4.77 -8.58
C TRP A 176 9.42 -6.29 -8.72
N ARG A 177 10.65 -6.78 -8.55
CA ARG A 177 10.92 -8.23 -8.64
C ARG A 177 10.25 -8.98 -7.49
N LEU A 178 10.43 -8.52 -6.26
CA LEU A 178 9.96 -9.21 -5.06
C LEU A 178 8.44 -9.24 -4.97
N HIS A 179 7.76 -8.12 -5.23
CA HIS A 179 6.30 -8.09 -5.26
C HIS A 179 5.73 -8.99 -6.38
N ARG A 180 6.40 -9.09 -7.53
CA ARG A 180 5.98 -10.03 -8.57
C ARG A 180 6.24 -11.49 -8.19
N LEU A 181 7.27 -11.79 -7.40
CA LEU A 181 7.44 -13.12 -6.84
C LEU A 181 6.30 -13.47 -5.87
N HIS A 182 5.84 -12.52 -5.07
CA HIS A 182 4.66 -12.70 -4.22
C HIS A 182 3.40 -13.07 -5.04
N HIS A 183 3.14 -12.36 -6.14
CA HIS A 183 1.97 -12.61 -7.00
C HIS A 183 2.06 -13.87 -7.86
N PHE A 184 3.24 -14.18 -8.39
CA PHE A 184 3.39 -15.20 -9.45
C PHE A 184 4.12 -16.45 -9.00
N LYS A 185 4.84 -16.41 -7.87
CA LYS A 185 5.60 -17.53 -7.36
C LYS A 185 5.00 -18.07 -6.07
N ASN A 186 4.90 -17.28 -5.01
CA ASN A 186 4.39 -17.76 -3.73
C ASN A 186 3.82 -16.62 -2.89
N GLU A 187 2.55 -16.73 -2.54
CA GLU A 187 1.78 -15.73 -1.81
C GLU A 187 2.15 -15.63 -0.33
N THR A 188 2.86 -16.60 0.25
CA THR A 188 3.25 -16.56 1.67
C THR A 188 4.59 -15.86 1.93
N TYR A 189 5.24 -15.35 0.88
CA TYR A 189 6.55 -14.70 0.97
C TYR A 189 6.58 -13.34 0.27
N TRP A 190 7.57 -12.53 0.62
CA TRP A 190 7.82 -11.20 0.04
C TRP A 190 6.60 -10.27 0.14
N MET A 191 6.00 -10.19 1.33
CA MET A 191 4.82 -9.40 1.64
C MET A 191 5.05 -7.89 1.47
N GLY A 192 6.26 -7.39 1.70
CA GLY A 192 6.57 -5.99 1.49
C GLY A 192 6.35 -5.56 0.03
N VAL A 193 5.53 -4.55 -0.20
CA VAL A 193 5.40 -3.86 -1.48
C VAL A 193 6.44 -2.75 -1.59
N THR A 194 6.63 -1.96 -0.52
CA THR A 194 7.58 -0.84 -0.51
C THR A 194 8.87 -1.14 0.23
N ARG A 195 8.82 -1.96 1.28
CA ARG A 195 9.96 -2.30 2.13
C ARG A 195 9.81 -3.74 2.63
N HIS A 196 10.92 -4.47 2.69
CA HIS A 196 10.95 -5.88 3.12
C HIS A 196 11.58 -6.09 4.50
N LEU A 197 11.79 -5.03 5.29
CA LEU A 197 12.33 -5.21 6.65
C LEU A 197 11.37 -6.06 7.50
N GLY A 198 10.05 -5.86 7.36
CA GLY A 198 9.04 -6.72 7.98
C GLY A 198 9.20 -8.18 7.56
N ASP A 199 9.40 -8.46 6.26
CA ASP A 199 9.62 -9.82 5.79
C ASP A 199 10.89 -10.46 6.36
N VAL A 200 11.99 -9.71 6.43
CA VAL A 200 13.26 -10.22 6.94
C VAL A 200 13.12 -10.59 8.42
N VAL A 201 12.55 -9.69 9.21
CA VAL A 201 12.41 -9.89 10.67
C VAL A 201 11.39 -10.98 10.99
N LEU A 202 10.31 -11.09 10.21
CA LEU A 202 9.21 -12.01 10.47
C LEU A 202 9.33 -13.33 9.69
N GLY A 203 10.46 -13.56 9.02
CA GLY A 203 10.78 -14.85 8.40
C GLY A 203 10.07 -15.14 7.07
N THR A 204 9.62 -14.11 6.35
CA THR A 204 8.96 -14.24 5.03
C THR A 204 9.82 -13.75 3.86
N PHE A 205 11.16 -13.71 4.03
CA PHE A 205 12.13 -13.27 3.02
C PHE A 205 13.16 -14.34 2.58
N PRO A 206 12.73 -15.51 2.08
CA PRO A 206 13.65 -16.55 1.59
C PRO A 206 14.33 -16.15 0.26
N GLU A 207 15.43 -16.81 -0.07
CA GLU A 207 16.08 -16.69 -1.39
C GLU A 207 15.12 -17.21 -2.48
N PRO A 208 14.81 -16.42 -3.51
CA PRO A 208 13.88 -16.83 -4.55
C PRO A 208 14.20 -18.16 -5.23
N ALA A 209 15.46 -18.60 -5.31
CA ALA A 209 15.79 -19.89 -5.91
C ALA A 209 15.32 -21.10 -5.08
N GLU A 210 15.16 -20.95 -3.76
CA GLU A 210 14.87 -22.04 -2.81
C GLU A 210 13.38 -22.26 -2.57
N VAL A 211 12.53 -21.34 -3.05
CA VAL A 211 11.08 -21.43 -2.87
C VAL A 211 10.44 -22.18 -4.04
N ASP A 212 9.57 -23.13 -3.77
CA ASP A 212 8.73 -23.74 -4.80
C ASP A 212 7.53 -22.84 -5.18
N PRO A 213 7.09 -22.86 -6.45
CA PRO A 213 5.87 -22.19 -6.86
C PRO A 213 4.65 -22.72 -6.10
N SER A 214 3.87 -21.83 -5.49
CA SER A 214 2.60 -22.15 -4.85
C SER A 214 1.49 -22.27 -5.89
N LYS A 215 0.67 -23.32 -5.76
CA LYS A 215 -0.54 -23.51 -6.59
C LYS A 215 -1.58 -22.41 -6.36
N THR A 216 -1.50 -21.73 -5.21
CA THR A 216 -2.48 -20.74 -4.77
C THR A 216 -1.96 -19.30 -4.83
N ALA A 217 -0.81 -19.07 -5.46
CA ALA A 217 -0.21 -17.73 -5.59
C ALA A 217 -1.18 -16.67 -6.14
N ARG A 218 -2.07 -17.09 -7.05
CA ARG A 218 -3.04 -16.21 -7.73
C ARG A 218 -4.44 -16.22 -7.10
N THR A 219 -4.67 -17.05 -6.10
CA THR A 219 -6.00 -17.29 -5.52
C THR A 219 -6.04 -17.12 -4.01
N LEU A 220 -4.88 -17.04 -3.35
CA LEU A 220 -4.73 -16.95 -1.89
C LEU A 220 -5.44 -18.11 -1.15
N GLY A 221 -5.54 -19.26 -1.81
CA GLY A 221 -6.22 -20.45 -1.29
C GLY A 221 -7.71 -20.54 -1.63
N PHE A 222 -8.22 -19.72 -2.57
CA PHE A 222 -9.64 -19.68 -2.94
C PHE A 222 -9.86 -19.82 -4.45
N ASP A 223 -10.32 -20.99 -4.88
CA ASP A 223 -10.97 -21.12 -6.17
C ASP A 223 -12.47 -20.80 -6.00
N ASP A 224 -13.11 -20.17 -7.00
CA ASP A 224 -14.49 -19.61 -6.93
C ASP A 224 -15.62 -20.63 -6.62
N GLN A 225 -15.29 -21.85 -6.22
CA GLN A 225 -16.23 -22.93 -5.91
C GLN A 225 -16.42 -23.21 -4.41
N SER A 226 -15.89 -22.38 -3.50
CA SER A 226 -16.05 -22.54 -2.03
C SER A 226 -16.96 -21.49 -1.37
#